data_AF-A0A972MG01-F1
#
_entry.id   AF-A0A972MG01-F1
#
_cell.length_a   1.000
_cell.length_b   1.000
_cell.length_c   1.000
_cell.angle_alpha   90.00
_cell.angle_beta   90.00
_cell.angle_gamma   90.00
#
_symmetry.space_group_name_H-M   'P 1'
#
loop_
_entity.id
_entity.type
_entity.pdbx_description
1 polymer ?
#
loop_
_entity_poly.entity_id
_entity_poly.type
_entity_poly.pdbx_seq_one_letter_code
_entity_poly.pdbx_strand_id
1 'polypeptide(L)'
;MKNRKLMVALLVLLWSYGLVSFSWARPPWAQGGAADSSAIANLPYQEISEEEREGLIWMREEEKLARDVYLTLYGKWHLQVFYNIAQSEQSHMDAIKSILDKYNIPDPVVSDQVGSFSNPEIGSLYEDLVRLGSNSVVDALIVGATIEDLDIKDLEERIATTDNEDIQSVYSSLMCGSRNHLRSFVGLLKGYGADYSPQYIDEDEFLDIINSDSEFCGKFSGLTPFVDVKINSLDGRVVLSSNSFISLELSTVPPDTDIFSYNISREIADLALWVEMPNGEIYSWTPGHVWQRGVVPAYTGHIPPIKNYPLLRVPAMYLPAGTYKIHFIIDLNPNGVIEEPYFEDVVELVIQ
;
A
#
# COMPACT_ATOMS: atom_id res chain seq x y z
N MET A 1 16.43 28.24 29.78
CA MET A 1 15.35 28.49 28.80
C MET A 1 15.79 29.18 27.49
N LYS A 2 17.09 29.30 27.18
CA LYS A 2 17.57 29.86 25.88
C LYS A 2 18.17 28.84 24.89
N ASN A 3 18.29 27.56 25.27
CA ASN A 3 18.93 26.52 24.44
C ASN A 3 17.95 25.54 23.76
N ARG A 4 16.63 25.73 23.90
CA ARG A 4 15.62 24.84 23.29
C ARG A 4 15.34 25.13 21.80
N LYS A 5 15.73 26.29 21.27
CA LYS A 5 15.49 26.69 19.87
C LYS A 5 16.66 26.43 18.93
N LEU A 6 17.82 26.00 19.43
CA LEU A 6 19.00 25.67 18.60
C LEU A 6 19.08 24.19 18.20
N MET A 7 18.37 23.28 18.89
CA MET A 7 18.44 21.83 18.64
C MET A 7 17.70 21.36 17.37
N VAL A 8 16.63 22.06 16.96
CA VAL A 8 15.93 21.76 15.69
C VAL A 8 16.71 22.31 14.49
N ALA A 9 17.57 23.30 14.70
CA ALA A 9 18.32 23.94 13.63
C ALA A 9 19.52 23.12 13.15
N LEU A 10 20.07 22.18 13.94
CA LEU A 10 21.25 21.38 13.55
C LEU A 10 20.92 20.10 12.76
N LEU A 11 19.65 19.68 12.76
CA LEU A 11 19.13 18.68 11.80
C LEU A 11 18.54 19.34 10.53
N VAL A 12 18.41 20.67 10.51
CA VAL A 12 17.88 21.46 9.37
C VAL A 12 18.96 22.31 8.68
N LEU A 13 20.13 22.57 9.30
CA LEU A 13 21.21 23.40 8.75
C LEU A 13 22.43 22.62 8.24
N LEU A 14 22.22 21.53 7.51
CA LEU A 14 23.27 20.90 6.69
C LEU A 14 22.98 20.99 5.18
N TRP A 15 22.31 22.07 4.73
CA TRP A 15 21.98 22.27 3.31
C TRP A 15 22.20 23.70 2.76
N SER A 16 22.96 24.59 3.41
CA SER A 16 23.17 25.94 2.86
C SER A 16 24.57 26.30 2.37
N TYR A 17 25.65 25.57 2.67
CA TYR A 17 26.96 25.89 2.08
C TYR A 17 27.84 24.65 1.87
N GLY A 18 27.92 24.21 0.62
CA GLY A 18 28.84 23.16 0.18
C GLY A 18 28.38 22.52 -1.12
N LEU A 19 28.72 23.15 -2.24
CA LEU A 19 28.63 22.54 -3.56
C LEU A 19 29.59 21.34 -3.62
N VAL A 20 29.12 20.18 -3.19
CA VAL A 20 29.57 18.89 -3.70
C VAL A 20 28.33 18.31 -4.35
N SER A 21 28.28 18.39 -5.68
CA SER A 21 27.26 17.73 -6.50
C SER A 21 27.35 16.23 -6.29
N PHE A 22 26.71 15.72 -5.24
CA PHE A 22 26.35 14.32 -5.13
C PHE A 22 25.14 14.10 -6.03
N SER A 23 25.37 13.42 -7.14
CA SER A 23 24.31 12.86 -7.97
C SER A 23 23.59 11.79 -7.16
N TRP A 24 22.51 12.17 -6.46
CA TRP A 24 21.51 11.21 -6.03
C TRP A 24 20.85 10.69 -7.29
N ALA A 25 21.18 9.47 -7.70
CA ALA A 25 20.32 8.74 -8.61
C ALA A 25 18.94 8.69 -7.96
N ARG A 26 17.90 9.12 -8.68
CA ARG A 26 16.52 8.98 -8.21
C ARG A 26 16.31 7.50 -7.86
N PRO A 27 15.79 7.16 -6.68
CA PRO A 27 15.58 5.77 -6.33
C PRO A 27 14.65 5.11 -7.37
N PRO A 28 14.94 3.87 -7.81
CA PRO A 28 14.16 3.16 -8.83
C PRO A 28 12.65 3.03 -8.51
N TRP A 29 12.25 3.14 -7.25
CA TRP A 29 10.88 2.94 -6.76
C TRP A 29 9.94 4.15 -6.90
N ALA A 30 10.39 5.26 -7.48
CA ALA A 30 9.52 6.39 -7.85
C ALA A 30 8.55 6.08 -9.03
N GLN A 31 8.39 4.80 -9.38
CA GLN A 31 7.46 4.26 -10.37
C GLN A 31 6.80 3.04 -9.69
N GLY A 32 5.49 3.12 -9.39
CA GLY A 32 4.73 2.05 -8.71
C GLY A 32 4.49 0.82 -9.60
N GLY A 33 4.25 -0.36 -9.01
CA GLY A 33 4.05 -1.60 -9.77
C GLY A 33 3.30 -2.69 -9.02
N ALA A 34 2.14 -3.08 -9.59
CA ALA A 34 1.11 -4.03 -9.18
C ALA A 34 1.52 -5.46 -8.73
N ALA A 35 0.49 -6.25 -8.34
CA ALA A 35 0.59 -7.70 -8.16
C ALA A 35 1.07 -8.40 -9.45
N ASP A 36 2.14 -9.19 -9.35
CA ASP A 36 2.81 -9.73 -10.53
C ASP A 36 2.13 -10.99 -11.11
N SER A 37 1.71 -10.85 -12.37
CA SER A 37 1.23 -11.88 -13.31
C SER A 37 1.95 -13.25 -13.29
N SER A 38 3.17 -13.35 -12.76
CA SER A 38 3.99 -14.55 -12.81
C SER A 38 3.55 -15.69 -11.87
N ALA A 39 2.77 -15.43 -10.81
CA ALA A 39 2.27 -16.52 -9.93
C ALA A 39 1.12 -17.31 -10.58
N ILE A 40 0.25 -16.61 -11.30
CA ILE A 40 -0.84 -17.19 -12.08
C ILE A 40 -0.29 -18.00 -13.26
N ALA A 41 0.82 -17.55 -13.87
CA ALA A 41 1.50 -18.28 -14.93
C ALA A 41 2.04 -19.67 -14.50
N ASN A 42 2.27 -19.89 -13.19
CA ASN A 42 2.86 -21.13 -12.67
C ASN A 42 1.82 -22.19 -12.25
N LEU A 43 0.53 -21.84 -12.18
CA LEU A 43 -0.55 -22.80 -11.92
C LEU A 43 -0.88 -23.60 -13.20
N PRO A 44 -1.24 -24.89 -13.08
CA PRO A 44 -1.57 -25.72 -14.24
C PRO A 44 -2.76 -25.14 -15.00
N TYR A 45 -2.70 -25.23 -16.33
CA TYR A 45 -3.80 -24.81 -17.20
C TYR A 45 -5.04 -25.68 -16.98
N GLN A 46 -6.19 -25.04 -16.79
CA GLN A 46 -7.50 -25.70 -16.69
C GLN A 46 -8.39 -25.23 -17.85
N GLU A 47 -9.34 -26.04 -18.32
CA GLU A 47 -10.27 -25.52 -19.33
C GLU A 47 -11.16 -24.43 -18.71
N ILE A 48 -11.44 -23.37 -19.46
CA ILE A 48 -12.35 -22.31 -19.02
C ILE A 48 -13.72 -22.49 -19.69
N SER A 49 -14.76 -22.50 -18.87
CA SER A 49 -16.16 -22.48 -19.32
C SER A 49 -16.54 -21.12 -19.91
N GLU A 50 -17.68 -21.07 -20.61
CA GLU A 50 -18.18 -19.79 -21.13
C GLU A 50 -18.66 -18.87 -20.01
N GLU A 51 -19.24 -19.41 -18.94
CA GLU A 51 -19.67 -18.64 -17.77
C GLU A 51 -18.47 -17.97 -17.07
N GLU A 52 -17.36 -18.70 -16.89
CA GLU A 52 -16.12 -18.15 -16.34
C GLU A 52 -15.50 -17.09 -17.26
N ARG A 53 -15.56 -17.29 -18.58
CA ARG A 53 -15.10 -16.30 -19.56
C ARG A 53 -15.90 -15.01 -19.46
N GLU A 54 -17.22 -15.10 -19.46
CA GLU A 54 -18.12 -13.95 -19.31
C GLU A 54 -17.87 -13.23 -17.98
N GLY A 55 -17.64 -13.99 -16.91
CA GLY A 55 -17.32 -13.42 -15.61
C GLY A 55 -16.00 -12.67 -15.56
N LEU A 56 -14.92 -13.21 -16.15
CA LEU A 56 -13.64 -12.50 -16.19
C LEU A 56 -13.72 -11.22 -17.02
N ILE A 57 -14.47 -11.23 -18.11
CA ILE A 57 -14.71 -10.05 -18.95
C ILE A 57 -15.47 -8.98 -18.15
N TRP A 58 -16.50 -9.39 -17.40
CA TRP A 58 -17.27 -8.49 -16.55
C TRP A 58 -16.40 -7.89 -15.44
N MET A 59 -15.74 -8.73 -14.62
CA MET A 59 -14.91 -8.26 -13.51
C MET A 59 -13.78 -7.35 -13.99
N ARG A 60 -13.21 -7.60 -15.18
CA ARG A 60 -12.19 -6.71 -15.76
C ARG A 60 -12.68 -5.27 -15.93
N GLU A 61 -13.93 -5.07 -16.35
CA GLU A 61 -14.51 -3.74 -16.51
C GLU A 61 -15.11 -3.19 -15.20
N GLU A 62 -15.53 -4.05 -14.27
CA GLU A 62 -16.01 -3.65 -12.95
C GLU A 62 -14.89 -3.07 -12.06
N GLU A 63 -13.72 -3.72 -12.01
CA GLU A 63 -12.53 -3.17 -11.33
C GLU A 63 -12.09 -1.85 -11.97
N LYS A 64 -12.25 -1.73 -13.30
CA LYS A 64 -12.01 -0.47 -14.01
C LYS A 64 -13.02 0.61 -13.64
N LEU A 65 -14.29 0.25 -13.44
CA LEU A 65 -15.32 1.15 -12.96
C LEU A 65 -14.94 1.72 -11.59
N ALA A 66 -14.56 0.86 -10.65
CA ALA A 66 -14.11 1.26 -9.32
C ALA A 66 -12.94 2.25 -9.42
N ARG A 67 -11.86 1.86 -10.11
CA ARG A 67 -10.69 2.72 -10.36
C ARG A 67 -11.06 4.09 -10.93
N ASP A 68 -11.85 4.10 -12.00
CA ASP A 68 -12.17 5.30 -12.76
C ASP A 68 -13.08 6.25 -11.98
N VAL A 69 -14.05 5.71 -11.22
CA VAL A 69 -14.88 6.51 -10.30
C VAL A 69 -14.00 7.13 -9.22
N TYR A 70 -13.10 6.36 -8.60
CA TYR A 70 -12.22 6.84 -7.54
C TYR A 70 -11.23 7.91 -8.02
N LEU A 71 -10.60 7.72 -9.19
CA LEU A 71 -9.75 8.76 -9.79
C LEU A 71 -10.53 10.06 -10.04
N THR A 72 -11.77 9.94 -10.52
CA THR A 72 -12.64 11.08 -10.79
C THR A 72 -13.03 11.82 -9.51
N LEU A 73 -13.45 11.08 -8.47
CA LEU A 73 -13.83 11.65 -7.18
C LEU A 73 -12.62 12.19 -6.41
N TYR A 74 -11.44 11.59 -6.55
CA TYR A 74 -10.19 12.16 -6.05
C TYR A 74 -9.87 13.51 -6.70
N GLY A 75 -10.01 13.60 -8.03
CA GLY A 75 -9.79 14.84 -8.77
C GLY A 75 -10.72 15.97 -8.33
N LYS A 76 -11.91 15.63 -7.81
CA LYS A 76 -12.91 16.60 -7.34
C LYS A 76 -12.73 16.98 -5.87
N TRP A 77 -12.56 15.99 -4.99
CA TRP A 77 -12.62 16.17 -3.53
C TRP A 77 -11.25 16.16 -2.85
N HIS A 78 -10.20 15.68 -3.53
CA HIS A 78 -8.84 15.52 -3.01
C HIS A 78 -8.74 14.71 -1.71
N LEU A 79 -9.68 13.78 -1.49
CA LEU A 79 -9.60 12.85 -0.36
C LEU A 79 -8.67 11.70 -0.70
N GLN A 80 -7.62 11.55 0.09
CA GLN A 80 -6.55 10.59 -0.16
C GLN A 80 -7.03 9.15 -0.30
N VAL A 81 -8.12 8.78 0.39
CA VAL A 81 -8.75 7.45 0.29
C VAL A 81 -9.06 7.05 -1.15
N PHE A 82 -9.60 7.96 -1.95
CA PHE A 82 -9.93 7.67 -3.34
C PHE A 82 -8.68 7.45 -4.19
N TYR A 83 -7.61 8.21 -3.94
CA TYR A 83 -6.36 7.99 -4.66
C TYR A 83 -5.74 6.64 -4.31
N ASN A 84 -5.66 6.32 -3.01
CA ASN A 84 -5.05 5.09 -2.52
C ASN A 84 -5.82 3.86 -3.03
N ILE A 85 -7.15 3.85 -2.89
CA ILE A 85 -7.98 2.74 -3.33
C ILE A 85 -7.95 2.62 -4.86
N ALA A 86 -7.95 3.72 -5.63
CA ALA A 86 -7.75 3.64 -7.08
C ALA A 86 -6.43 2.96 -7.50
N GLN A 87 -5.36 3.05 -6.69
CA GLN A 87 -4.14 2.28 -6.97
C GLN A 87 -4.32 0.78 -6.67
N SER A 88 -5.13 0.42 -5.69
CA SER A 88 -5.53 -0.96 -5.42
C SER A 88 -6.36 -1.52 -6.57
N GLU A 89 -7.35 -0.78 -7.05
CA GLU A 89 -8.20 -1.19 -8.19
C GLU A 89 -7.40 -1.40 -9.47
N GLN A 90 -6.35 -0.59 -9.69
CA GLN A 90 -5.42 -0.86 -10.78
C GLN A 90 -4.75 -2.23 -10.64
N SER A 91 -4.40 -2.64 -9.43
CA SER A 91 -3.81 -3.95 -9.17
C SER A 91 -4.82 -5.08 -9.35
N HIS A 92 -6.08 -4.88 -8.96
CA HIS A 92 -7.17 -5.83 -9.22
C HIS A 92 -7.40 -6.02 -10.72
N MET A 93 -7.51 -4.91 -11.45
CA MET A 93 -7.57 -4.87 -12.91
C MET A 93 -6.44 -5.71 -13.53
N ASP A 94 -5.19 -5.48 -13.11
CA ASP A 94 -4.02 -6.18 -13.63
C ASP A 94 -4.04 -7.68 -13.31
N ALA A 95 -4.54 -8.07 -12.14
CA ALA A 95 -4.72 -9.46 -11.75
C ALA A 95 -5.72 -10.18 -12.69
N ILE A 96 -6.88 -9.59 -12.96
CA ILE A 96 -7.85 -10.15 -13.92
C ILE A 96 -7.24 -10.21 -15.33
N LYS A 97 -6.55 -9.16 -15.75
CA LYS A 97 -5.89 -9.13 -17.06
C LYS A 97 -4.91 -10.29 -17.23
N SER A 98 -4.17 -10.66 -16.19
CA SER A 98 -3.24 -11.78 -16.26
C SER A 98 -3.93 -13.12 -16.54
N ILE A 99 -5.16 -13.31 -16.05
CA ILE A 99 -5.99 -14.49 -16.34
C ILE A 99 -6.48 -14.42 -17.80
N LEU A 100 -6.99 -13.27 -18.25
CA LEU A 100 -7.41 -13.06 -19.64
C LEU A 100 -6.27 -13.40 -20.62
N ASP A 101 -5.05 -12.91 -20.33
CA ASP A 101 -3.86 -13.17 -21.14
C ASP A 101 -3.47 -14.67 -21.11
N LYS A 102 -3.49 -15.31 -19.93
CA LYS A 102 -3.18 -16.75 -19.76
C LYS A 102 -4.12 -17.64 -20.59
N TYR A 103 -5.40 -17.30 -20.62
CA TYR A 103 -6.45 -18.04 -21.32
C TYR A 103 -6.74 -17.52 -22.74
N ASN A 104 -5.94 -16.57 -23.23
CA ASN A 104 -6.07 -15.93 -24.53
C ASN A 104 -7.51 -15.43 -24.81
N ILE A 105 -8.11 -14.80 -23.79
CA ILE A 105 -9.42 -14.17 -23.82
C ILE A 105 -9.21 -12.71 -24.24
N PRO A 106 -9.95 -12.18 -25.23
CA PRO A 106 -9.86 -10.79 -25.61
C PRO A 106 -10.16 -9.84 -24.44
N ASP A 107 -9.26 -8.90 -24.16
CA ASP A 107 -9.46 -7.89 -23.11
C ASP A 107 -10.58 -6.91 -23.51
N PRO A 108 -11.65 -6.76 -22.71
CA PRO A 108 -12.72 -5.81 -23.00
C PRO A 108 -12.26 -4.35 -22.88
N VAL A 109 -11.16 -4.05 -22.17
CA VAL A 109 -10.64 -2.70 -22.01
C VAL A 109 -9.84 -2.30 -23.25
N VAL A 110 -10.54 -1.89 -24.31
CA VAL A 110 -9.93 -1.42 -25.57
C VAL A 110 -9.34 -0.02 -25.49
N SER A 111 -9.75 0.76 -24.47
CA SER A 111 -9.26 2.10 -24.18
C SER A 111 -9.14 2.25 -22.67
N ASP A 112 -7.95 2.60 -22.19
CA ASP A 112 -7.69 2.85 -20.77
C ASP A 112 -8.03 4.30 -20.35
N GLN A 113 -8.76 5.03 -21.20
CA GLN A 113 -9.27 6.35 -20.84
C GLN A 113 -10.30 6.21 -19.70
N VAL A 114 -10.17 7.08 -18.69
CA VAL A 114 -11.12 7.17 -17.57
C VAL A 114 -12.55 7.39 -18.11
N GLY A 115 -13.48 6.54 -17.68
CA GLY A 115 -14.89 6.60 -18.08
C GLY A 115 -15.21 5.93 -19.42
N SER A 116 -14.24 5.31 -20.08
CA SER A 116 -14.45 4.56 -21.34
C SER A 116 -14.67 3.07 -21.06
N PHE A 117 -15.83 2.53 -21.42
CA PHE A 117 -16.18 1.12 -21.23
C PHE A 117 -16.72 0.51 -22.53
N SER A 118 -16.42 -0.76 -22.76
CA SER A 118 -16.99 -1.56 -23.85
C SER A 118 -18.39 -2.02 -23.50
N ASN A 119 -18.64 -2.42 -22.24
CA ASN A 119 -19.96 -2.74 -21.75
C ASN A 119 -20.77 -1.44 -21.46
N PRO A 120 -21.90 -1.21 -22.15
CA PRO A 120 -22.72 -0.01 -21.96
C PRO A 120 -23.40 0.07 -20.58
N GLU A 121 -23.62 -1.06 -19.91
CA GLU A 121 -24.21 -1.09 -18.57
C GLU A 121 -23.21 -0.54 -17.54
N ILE A 122 -21.96 -1.00 -17.59
CA ILE A 122 -20.86 -0.48 -16.75
C ILE A 122 -20.58 0.99 -17.05
N GLY A 123 -20.61 1.38 -18.34
CA GLY A 123 -20.50 2.78 -18.74
C GLY A 123 -21.60 3.67 -18.16
N SER A 124 -22.84 3.18 -18.12
CA SER A 124 -23.96 3.91 -17.50
C SER A 124 -23.81 4.01 -15.99
N LEU A 125 -23.35 2.93 -15.34
CA LEU A 125 -23.09 2.90 -13.91
C LEU A 125 -22.00 3.90 -13.50
N TYR A 126 -20.93 4.02 -14.29
CA TYR A 126 -19.90 5.05 -14.10
C TYR A 126 -20.49 6.47 -14.09
N GLU A 127 -21.30 6.81 -15.09
CA GLU A 127 -21.91 8.14 -15.18
C GLU A 127 -22.81 8.45 -13.99
N ASP A 128 -23.60 7.46 -13.56
CA ASP A 128 -24.53 7.59 -12.45
C ASP A 128 -23.81 7.75 -11.11
N LEU A 129 -22.78 6.95 -10.85
CA LEU A 129 -21.98 6.99 -9.63
C LEU A 129 -21.15 8.28 -9.54
N VAL A 130 -20.51 8.72 -10.63
CA VAL A 130 -19.79 10.01 -10.65
C VAL A 130 -20.74 11.17 -10.44
N ARG A 131 -21.94 11.13 -11.02
CA ARG A 131 -22.97 12.15 -10.82
C ARG A 131 -23.41 12.21 -9.36
N LEU A 132 -23.67 11.07 -8.72
CA LEU A 132 -24.04 10.99 -7.31
C LEU A 132 -22.91 11.48 -6.40
N GLY A 133 -21.70 10.92 -6.55
CA GLY A 133 -20.54 11.25 -5.74
C GLY A 133 -20.04 12.68 -5.95
N SER A 134 -20.51 13.36 -7.00
CA SER A 134 -20.22 14.77 -7.26
C SER A 134 -21.07 15.76 -6.44
N ASN A 135 -22.10 15.28 -5.73
CA ASN A 135 -23.01 16.15 -4.98
C ASN A 135 -22.40 16.66 -3.67
N SER A 136 -21.79 15.76 -2.89
CA SER A 136 -21.12 16.08 -1.64
C SER A 136 -20.02 15.08 -1.32
N VAL A 137 -19.17 15.41 -0.35
CA VAL A 137 -18.16 14.47 0.17
C VAL A 137 -18.80 13.22 0.76
N VAL A 138 -19.94 13.34 1.45
CA VAL A 138 -20.65 12.19 2.01
C VAL A 138 -21.20 11.31 0.89
N ASP A 139 -21.81 11.90 -0.16
CA ASP A 139 -22.27 11.13 -1.32
C ASP A 139 -21.12 10.42 -2.03
N ALA A 140 -19.94 11.05 -2.09
CA ALA A 140 -18.75 10.43 -2.67
C ALA A 140 -18.29 9.20 -1.88
N LEU A 141 -18.29 9.27 -0.55
CA LEU A 141 -17.91 8.15 0.30
C LEU A 141 -18.98 7.04 0.29
N ILE A 142 -20.27 7.39 0.18
CA ILE A 142 -21.36 6.43 -0.04
C ILE A 142 -21.18 5.71 -1.38
N VAL A 143 -20.82 6.44 -2.45
CA VAL A 143 -20.48 5.84 -3.75
C VAL A 143 -19.31 4.87 -3.63
N GLY A 144 -18.28 5.22 -2.87
CA GLY A 144 -17.19 4.30 -2.54
C GLY A 144 -17.70 3.01 -1.90
N ALA A 145 -18.42 3.11 -0.79
CA ALA A 145 -18.99 1.93 -0.13
C ALA A 145 -19.97 1.13 -1.02
N THR A 146 -20.71 1.80 -1.91
CA THR A 146 -21.64 1.15 -2.85
C THR A 146 -20.93 0.30 -3.90
N ILE A 147 -19.79 0.78 -4.41
CA ILE A 147 -18.99 0.03 -5.38
C ILE A 147 -18.43 -1.22 -4.71
N GLU A 148 -17.86 -1.10 -3.50
CA GLU A 148 -17.29 -2.27 -2.80
C GLU A 148 -18.35 -3.30 -2.41
N ASP A 149 -19.55 -2.84 -2.05
CA ASP A 149 -20.71 -3.69 -1.77
C ASP A 149 -21.15 -4.49 -3.01
N LEU A 150 -21.24 -3.83 -4.17
CA LEU A 150 -21.51 -4.49 -5.44
C LEU A 150 -20.41 -5.50 -5.80
N ASP A 151 -19.15 -5.09 -5.69
CA ASP A 151 -18.00 -5.91 -6.09
C ASP A 151 -17.87 -7.17 -5.23
N ILE A 152 -18.06 -7.06 -3.91
CA ILE A 152 -18.13 -8.23 -3.01
C ILE A 152 -19.24 -9.18 -3.46
N LYS A 153 -20.43 -8.64 -3.73
CA LYS A 153 -21.59 -9.45 -4.13
C LYS A 153 -21.33 -10.21 -5.44
N ASP A 154 -20.80 -9.54 -6.45
CA ASP A 154 -20.52 -10.14 -7.76
C ASP A 154 -19.37 -11.18 -7.65
N LEU A 155 -18.35 -10.92 -6.82
CA LEU A 155 -17.27 -11.87 -6.56
C LEU A 155 -17.76 -13.13 -5.84
N GLU A 156 -18.62 -13.02 -4.84
CA GLU A 156 -19.20 -14.18 -4.15
C GLU A 156 -19.97 -15.10 -5.11
N GLU A 157 -20.83 -14.51 -5.94
CA GLU A 157 -21.65 -15.27 -6.91
C GLU A 157 -20.75 -16.00 -7.91
N ARG A 158 -19.68 -15.35 -8.37
CA ARG A 158 -18.73 -15.94 -9.33
C ARG A 158 -17.83 -17.00 -8.72
N ILE A 159 -17.36 -16.80 -7.49
CA ILE A 159 -16.58 -17.81 -6.75
C ILE A 159 -17.42 -19.07 -6.56
N ALA A 160 -18.72 -18.94 -6.31
CA ALA A 160 -19.63 -20.06 -6.11
C ALA A 160 -19.87 -20.90 -7.38
N THR A 161 -19.62 -20.37 -8.57
CA THR A 161 -19.88 -21.05 -9.85
C THR A 161 -18.63 -21.52 -10.61
N THR A 162 -17.42 -21.20 -10.13
CA THR A 162 -16.15 -21.68 -10.71
C THR A 162 -15.50 -22.76 -9.85
N ASP A 163 -14.91 -23.78 -10.48
CA ASP A 163 -13.95 -24.71 -9.87
C ASP A 163 -12.51 -24.51 -10.36
N ASN A 164 -12.29 -23.52 -11.23
CA ASN A 164 -10.98 -23.17 -11.74
C ASN A 164 -10.14 -22.47 -10.67
N GLU A 165 -9.10 -23.15 -10.20
CA GLU A 165 -8.24 -22.67 -9.10
C GLU A 165 -7.53 -21.34 -9.40
N ASP A 166 -7.27 -21.01 -10.67
CA ASP A 166 -6.70 -19.71 -11.03
C ASP A 166 -7.70 -18.58 -10.75
N ILE A 167 -8.94 -18.78 -11.19
CA ILE A 167 -10.03 -17.81 -11.09
C ILE A 167 -10.42 -17.63 -9.62
N GLN A 168 -10.64 -18.73 -8.90
CA GLN A 168 -10.93 -18.70 -7.46
C GLN A 168 -9.84 -17.95 -6.69
N SER A 169 -8.57 -18.16 -7.04
CA SER A 169 -7.45 -17.48 -6.38
C SER A 169 -7.46 -15.98 -6.59
N VAL A 170 -7.78 -15.51 -7.81
CA VAL A 170 -7.84 -14.08 -8.11
C VAL A 170 -9.06 -13.46 -7.45
N TYR A 171 -10.25 -14.01 -7.66
CA TYR A 171 -11.49 -13.49 -7.09
C TYR A 171 -11.45 -13.44 -5.55
N SER A 172 -10.91 -14.47 -4.89
CA SER A 172 -10.78 -14.44 -3.43
C SER A 172 -9.84 -13.33 -2.94
N SER A 173 -8.81 -12.98 -3.74
CA SER A 173 -7.89 -11.90 -3.41
C SER A 173 -8.53 -10.53 -3.61
N LEU A 174 -9.27 -10.34 -4.69
CA LEU A 174 -10.06 -9.14 -4.97
C LEU A 174 -11.08 -8.93 -3.84
N MET A 175 -11.87 -9.95 -3.51
CA MET A 175 -12.93 -9.88 -2.49
C MET A 175 -12.39 -9.49 -1.11
N CYS A 176 -11.16 -9.91 -0.78
CA CYS A 176 -10.47 -9.44 0.41
C CYS A 176 -10.16 -7.94 0.35
N GLY A 177 -9.60 -7.47 -0.78
CA GLY A 177 -9.35 -6.05 -1.04
C GLY A 177 -10.61 -5.22 -0.88
N SER A 178 -11.70 -5.62 -1.54
CA SER A 178 -12.99 -4.93 -1.53
C SER A 178 -13.57 -4.82 -0.11
N ARG A 179 -13.43 -5.86 0.72
CA ARG A 179 -13.81 -5.78 2.15
C ARG A 179 -13.00 -4.74 2.92
N ASN A 180 -11.69 -4.60 2.66
CA ASN A 180 -10.87 -3.55 3.29
C ASN A 180 -11.20 -2.15 2.79
N HIS A 181 -11.52 -2.01 1.51
CA HIS A 181 -11.98 -0.74 0.94
C HIS A 181 -13.33 -0.33 1.54
N LEU A 182 -14.26 -1.27 1.70
CA LEU A 182 -15.55 -1.06 2.35
C LEU A 182 -15.36 -0.57 3.80
N ARG A 183 -14.50 -1.24 4.59
CA ARG A 183 -14.12 -0.77 5.95
C ARG A 183 -13.60 0.66 5.93
N SER A 184 -12.74 1.00 4.96
CA SER A 184 -12.15 2.33 4.82
C SER A 184 -13.20 3.40 4.54
N PHE A 185 -14.11 3.16 3.59
CA PHE A 185 -15.19 4.10 3.28
C PHE A 185 -16.18 4.26 4.43
N VAL A 186 -16.60 3.15 5.05
CA VAL A 186 -17.52 3.18 6.21
C VAL A 186 -16.88 3.87 7.42
N GLY A 187 -15.59 3.63 7.68
CA GLY A 187 -14.85 4.33 8.73
C GLY A 187 -14.82 5.84 8.52
N LEU A 188 -14.59 6.30 7.29
CA LEU A 188 -14.65 7.71 6.95
C LEU A 188 -16.06 8.28 7.07
N LEU A 189 -17.09 7.57 6.59
CA LEU A 189 -18.49 8.00 6.74
C LEU A 189 -18.85 8.28 8.20
N LYS A 190 -18.48 7.38 9.12
CA LYS A 190 -18.65 7.58 10.56
C LYS A 190 -17.98 8.88 11.04
N GLY A 191 -16.77 9.17 10.54
CA GLY A 191 -16.06 10.42 10.81
C GLY A 191 -16.78 11.68 10.31
N TYR A 192 -17.56 11.56 9.24
CA TYR A 192 -18.45 12.62 8.72
C TYR A 192 -19.84 12.65 9.37
N GLY A 193 -20.12 11.77 10.35
CA GLY A 193 -21.42 11.65 10.99
C GLY A 193 -22.50 11.07 10.08
N ALA A 194 -22.09 10.25 9.10
CA ALA A 194 -22.96 9.53 8.19
C ALA A 194 -22.75 8.01 8.34
N ASP A 195 -23.73 7.24 7.90
CA ASP A 195 -23.70 5.77 7.89
C ASP A 195 -23.90 5.25 6.46
N TYR A 196 -23.55 3.98 6.24
CA TYR A 196 -23.86 3.24 5.01
C TYR A 196 -24.84 2.11 5.33
N SER A 197 -25.76 1.84 4.42
CA SER A 197 -26.64 0.66 4.47
C SER A 197 -26.38 -0.16 3.22
N PRO A 198 -26.11 -1.48 3.34
CA PRO A 198 -25.79 -2.30 2.20
C PRO A 198 -26.99 -2.39 1.23
N GLN A 199 -26.67 -2.45 -0.05
CA GLN A 199 -27.58 -2.51 -1.19
C GLN A 199 -27.52 -3.86 -1.89
N TYR A 200 -26.39 -4.58 -1.82
CA TYR A 200 -26.16 -5.83 -2.56
C TYR A 200 -25.88 -7.01 -1.63
N ILE A 201 -24.88 -6.90 -0.74
CA ILE A 201 -24.64 -7.88 0.32
C ILE A 201 -25.71 -7.79 1.41
N ASP A 202 -25.88 -8.85 2.19
CA ASP A 202 -26.86 -8.83 3.28
C ASP A 202 -26.38 -8.06 4.51
N GLU A 203 -27.32 -7.67 5.38
CA GLU A 203 -27.02 -6.83 6.54
C GLU A 203 -26.14 -7.53 7.58
N ASP A 204 -26.25 -8.85 7.73
CA ASP A 204 -25.45 -9.61 8.69
C ASP A 204 -24.00 -9.70 8.19
N GLU A 205 -23.80 -9.99 6.90
CA GLU A 205 -22.48 -10.01 6.25
C GLU A 205 -21.80 -8.64 6.31
N PHE A 206 -22.53 -7.58 5.95
CA PHE A 206 -22.03 -6.21 6.04
C PHE A 206 -21.53 -5.90 7.46
N LEU A 207 -22.32 -6.24 8.49
CA LEU A 207 -21.97 -6.03 9.88
C LEU A 207 -20.75 -6.85 10.31
N ASP A 208 -20.63 -8.10 9.83
CA ASP A 208 -19.47 -8.93 10.10
C ASP A 208 -18.20 -8.32 9.52
N ILE A 209 -18.26 -7.78 8.29
CA ILE A 209 -17.14 -7.11 7.63
C ILE A 209 -16.72 -5.86 8.39
N ILE A 210 -17.64 -4.94 8.68
CA ILE A 210 -17.28 -3.62 9.25
C ILE A 210 -16.93 -3.66 10.75
N ASN A 211 -17.23 -4.76 11.43
CA ASN A 211 -16.91 -4.96 12.85
C ASN A 211 -15.68 -5.87 13.08
N SER A 212 -15.09 -6.41 12.01
CA SER A 212 -13.81 -7.12 12.09
C SER A 212 -12.62 -6.20 11.82
N ASP A 213 -11.43 -6.65 12.20
CA ASP A 213 -10.19 -6.00 11.81
C ASP A 213 -9.97 -6.09 10.29
N SER A 214 -9.13 -5.20 9.76
CA SER A 214 -8.67 -5.25 8.36
C SER A 214 -7.98 -6.57 8.07
N GLU A 215 -8.17 -7.06 6.84
CA GLU A 215 -7.62 -8.32 6.36
C GLU A 215 -6.28 -8.13 5.65
N PHE A 216 -5.49 -9.19 5.57
CA PHE A 216 -4.25 -9.21 4.80
C PHE A 216 -4.52 -9.87 3.44
N CYS A 217 -4.69 -9.03 2.41
CA CYS A 217 -5.21 -9.42 1.12
C CYS A 217 -4.12 -9.70 0.11
N GLY A 218 -3.72 -10.95 0.10
CA GLY A 218 -2.84 -11.55 -0.89
C GLY A 218 -2.79 -13.03 -0.58
N LYS A 219 -2.56 -13.88 -1.57
CA LYS A 219 -1.96 -15.18 -1.25
C LYS A 219 -0.65 -14.87 -0.56
N PHE A 220 -0.66 -14.89 0.78
CA PHE A 220 0.51 -15.20 1.56
C PHE A 220 1.16 -16.38 0.84
N SER A 221 2.32 -16.15 0.27
CA SER A 221 3.30 -17.20 0.04
C SER A 221 3.83 -17.76 1.38
N GLY A 222 3.11 -17.56 2.49
CA GLY A 222 3.56 -17.80 3.85
C GLY A 222 4.72 -16.90 4.27
N LEU A 223 5.02 -15.82 3.55
CA LEU A 223 6.16 -14.95 3.84
C LEU A 223 5.73 -13.83 4.79
N THR A 224 6.09 -13.97 6.07
CA THR A 224 6.26 -12.86 6.99
C THR A 224 7.18 -11.82 6.33
N PRO A 225 6.78 -10.55 6.17
CA PRO A 225 7.66 -9.49 5.69
C PRO A 225 8.96 -9.51 6.47
N PHE A 226 10.08 -9.64 5.77
CA PHE A 226 11.38 -9.50 6.39
C PHE A 226 11.60 -8.00 6.62
N VAL A 227 11.90 -7.62 7.85
CA VAL A 227 12.20 -6.24 8.24
C VAL A 227 13.52 -6.31 8.99
N ASP A 228 14.51 -5.57 8.53
CA ASP A 228 15.87 -5.60 9.10
C ASP A 228 16.50 -4.22 8.98
N VAL A 229 16.98 -3.72 10.10
CA VAL A 229 17.66 -2.43 10.21
C VAL A 229 19.00 -2.61 10.91
N LYS A 230 20.06 -2.21 10.21
CA LYS A 230 21.44 -2.36 10.67
C LYS A 230 22.16 -1.02 10.79
N ILE A 231 23.09 -0.96 11.74
CA ILE A 231 24.06 0.12 11.83
C ILE A 231 25.46 -0.42 11.61
N ASN A 232 26.14 0.07 10.56
CA ASN A 232 27.46 -0.41 10.15
C ASN A 232 27.47 -1.95 9.96
N SER A 233 26.41 -2.47 9.33
CA SER A 233 26.16 -3.91 9.14
C SER A 233 26.03 -4.73 10.44
N LEU A 234 25.69 -4.08 11.56
CA LEU A 234 25.47 -4.73 12.87
C LEU A 234 24.03 -4.56 13.34
N ASP A 235 23.50 -5.63 13.97
CA ASP A 235 22.17 -5.71 14.57
C ASP A 235 22.18 -5.44 16.08
N GLY A 236 20.98 -5.26 16.65
CA GLY A 236 20.79 -5.17 18.09
C GLY A 236 21.44 -3.93 18.70
N ARG A 237 22.38 -4.10 19.63
CA ARG A 237 23.01 -2.98 20.33
C ARG A 237 24.39 -2.65 19.74
N VAL A 238 24.52 -1.48 19.13
CA VAL A 238 25.75 -0.98 18.50
C VAL A 238 26.32 0.18 19.30
N VAL A 239 27.57 0.07 19.74
CA VAL A 239 28.27 1.13 20.50
C VAL A 239 29.33 1.78 19.61
N LEU A 240 29.23 3.08 19.41
CA LEU A 240 30.15 3.85 18.59
C LEU A 240 30.78 5.00 19.40
N SER A 241 32.04 5.30 19.07
CA SER A 241 32.69 6.52 19.52
C SER A 241 32.23 7.71 18.68
N SER A 242 32.33 8.93 19.22
CA SER A 242 32.05 10.16 18.47
C SER A 242 32.79 10.30 17.13
N ASN A 243 33.95 9.64 16.97
CA ASN A 243 34.77 9.72 15.75
C ASN A 243 34.38 8.69 14.67
N SER A 244 33.40 7.83 14.96
CA SER A 244 32.90 6.82 14.03
C SER A 244 31.92 7.41 13.02
N PHE A 245 31.67 6.67 11.94
CA PHE A 245 30.53 6.92 11.06
C PHE A 245 29.38 5.98 11.42
N ILE A 246 28.16 6.44 11.17
CA ILE A 246 26.93 5.66 11.24
C ILE A 246 26.47 5.44 9.80
N SER A 247 26.42 4.17 9.38
CA SER A 247 25.80 3.70 8.13
C SER A 247 24.50 3.00 8.49
N LEU A 248 23.35 3.57 8.11
CA LEU A 248 22.06 2.91 8.32
C LEU A 248 21.74 2.09 7.07
N GLU A 249 21.53 0.80 7.26
CA GLU A 249 21.25 -0.17 6.20
C GLU A 249 19.87 -0.79 6.45
N LEU A 250 19.04 -0.86 5.40
CA LEU A 250 17.70 -1.44 5.46
C LEU A 250 17.61 -2.66 4.55
N SER A 251 16.90 -3.69 5.00
CA SER A 251 16.54 -4.83 4.17
C SER A 251 15.08 -5.19 4.36
N THR A 252 14.43 -5.51 3.24
CA THR A 252 13.09 -6.11 3.18
C THR A 252 13.13 -7.54 2.63
N VAL A 253 14.33 -8.01 2.26
CA VAL A 253 14.57 -9.34 1.70
C VAL A 253 15.61 -10.06 2.57
N PRO A 254 15.40 -11.34 2.93
CA PRO A 254 16.35 -12.07 3.75
C PRO A 254 17.77 -12.19 3.11
N PRO A 255 18.84 -12.31 3.93
CA PRO A 255 20.23 -12.29 3.47
C PRO A 255 20.60 -13.37 2.45
N ASP A 256 19.93 -14.53 2.48
CA ASP A 256 20.23 -15.67 1.60
C ASP A 256 19.21 -15.82 0.46
N THR A 257 18.30 -14.86 0.32
CA THR A 257 17.29 -14.88 -0.74
C THR A 257 17.72 -14.03 -1.93
N ASP A 258 17.39 -14.51 -3.13
CA ASP A 258 17.51 -13.74 -4.37
C ASP A 258 16.40 -12.68 -4.40
N ILE A 259 16.81 -11.43 -4.60
CA ILE A 259 15.94 -10.26 -4.56
C ILE A 259 14.85 -10.30 -5.63
N PHE A 260 15.11 -11.01 -6.75
CA PHE A 260 14.17 -11.18 -7.84
C PHE A 260 13.19 -12.34 -7.63
N SER A 261 13.46 -13.24 -6.69
CA SER A 261 12.57 -14.36 -6.34
C SER A 261 11.79 -14.12 -5.05
N TYR A 262 12.22 -13.16 -4.23
CA TYR A 262 11.51 -12.75 -3.02
C TYR A 262 10.37 -11.81 -3.38
N ASN A 263 9.16 -12.35 -3.35
CA ASN A 263 7.99 -11.75 -3.98
C ASN A 263 7.29 -10.67 -3.14
N ILE A 264 8.02 -10.02 -2.24
CA ILE A 264 7.47 -9.02 -1.31
C ILE A 264 7.01 -7.75 -2.03
N SER A 265 7.55 -7.49 -3.22
CA SER A 265 7.23 -6.31 -4.03
C SER A 265 5.81 -6.26 -4.57
N ARG A 266 5.01 -7.29 -4.34
CA ARG A 266 3.59 -7.31 -4.73
C ARG A 266 2.67 -6.69 -3.70
N GLU A 267 3.12 -6.60 -2.45
CA GLU A 267 2.32 -6.13 -1.33
C GLU A 267 2.40 -4.61 -1.24
N ILE A 268 1.27 -3.94 -1.09
CA ILE A 268 1.21 -2.51 -0.80
C ILE A 268 1.20 -2.34 0.73
N ALA A 269 2.11 -1.52 1.24
CA ALA A 269 2.30 -1.32 2.66
C ALA A 269 2.69 0.12 2.97
N ASP A 270 2.45 0.53 4.21
CA ASP A 270 3.04 1.71 4.83
C ASP A 270 4.39 1.33 5.46
N LEU A 271 5.48 1.77 4.83
CA LEU A 271 6.82 1.66 5.37
C LEU A 271 7.09 2.90 6.21
N ALA A 272 7.56 2.72 7.44
CA ALA A 272 8.07 3.82 8.25
C ALA A 272 9.44 3.53 8.82
N LEU A 273 10.20 4.61 8.98
CA LEU A 273 11.49 4.63 9.65
C LEU A 273 11.44 5.78 10.66
N TRP A 274 11.63 5.50 11.94
CA TRP A 274 11.75 6.55 12.95
C TRP A 274 12.90 6.31 13.91
N VAL A 275 13.28 7.38 14.60
CA VAL A 275 14.28 7.35 15.66
C VAL A 275 13.69 7.87 16.95
N GLU A 276 13.84 7.10 18.02
CA GLU A 276 13.70 7.56 19.40
C GLU A 276 15.03 8.17 19.85
N MET A 277 15.00 9.45 20.17
CA MET A 277 16.17 10.19 20.64
C MET A 277 16.43 9.93 22.15
N PRO A 278 17.65 10.17 22.68
CA PRO A 278 17.96 9.97 24.10
C PRO A 278 17.08 10.78 25.08
N ASN A 279 16.43 11.84 24.58
CA ASN A 279 15.49 12.67 25.34
C ASN A 279 14.02 12.19 25.25
N GLY A 280 13.75 11.08 24.57
CA GLY A 280 12.41 10.52 24.34
C GLY A 280 11.62 11.18 23.21
N GLU A 281 12.20 12.10 22.44
CA GLU A 281 11.54 12.64 21.25
C GLU A 281 11.63 11.66 20.08
N ILE A 282 10.53 11.57 19.31
CA ILE A 282 10.44 10.70 18.13
C ILE A 282 10.44 11.55 16.86
N TYR A 283 11.26 11.12 15.90
CA TYR A 283 11.30 11.71 14.56
C TYR A 283 11.21 10.61 13.51
N SER A 284 10.27 10.73 12.57
CA SER A 284 10.14 9.87 11.39
C SER A 284 10.86 10.46 10.19
N TRP A 285 11.42 9.58 9.36
CA TRP A 285 11.90 9.91 8.03
C TRP A 285 10.70 9.98 7.07
N THR A 286 10.56 11.07 6.32
CA THR A 286 9.37 11.32 5.48
C THR A 286 9.69 11.39 3.99
N PRO A 287 8.67 11.28 3.11
CA PRO A 287 8.81 11.61 1.69
C PRO A 287 9.47 12.98 1.52
N GLY A 288 10.57 13.04 0.77
CA GLY A 288 11.43 14.25 0.66
C GLY A 288 12.74 14.19 1.44
N HIS A 289 13.04 13.06 2.10
CA HIS A 289 14.31 12.80 2.80
C HIS A 289 14.56 13.76 3.98
N VAL A 290 13.49 14.12 4.69
CA VAL A 290 13.54 14.99 5.88
C VAL A 290 13.01 14.26 7.11
N TRP A 291 13.49 14.66 8.29
CA TRP A 291 13.01 14.12 9.56
C TRP A 291 11.92 15.03 10.12
N GLN A 292 10.74 14.47 10.37
CA GLN A 292 9.60 15.18 10.96
C GLN A 292 9.25 14.59 12.32
N ARG A 293 8.68 15.41 13.20
CA ARG A 293 8.33 14.98 14.55
C ARG A 293 7.08 14.10 14.53
N GLY A 294 7.10 13.03 15.32
CA GLY A 294 6.00 12.04 15.39
C GLY A 294 6.28 10.82 14.52
N VAL A 295 5.32 9.89 14.49
CA VAL A 295 5.36 8.70 13.65
C VAL A 295 4.46 8.93 12.45
N VAL A 296 5.05 8.88 11.26
CA VAL A 296 4.36 8.96 9.97
C VAL A 296 5.02 7.99 8.99
N PRO A 297 4.28 7.45 8.01
CA PRO A 297 4.88 6.62 6.98
C PRO A 297 5.89 7.41 6.15
N ALA A 298 7.01 6.75 5.86
CA ALA A 298 8.02 7.21 4.93
C ALA A 298 7.61 6.97 3.47
N TYR A 299 6.82 5.93 3.24
CA TYR A 299 6.41 5.46 1.93
C TYR A 299 5.13 4.62 2.06
N THR A 300 4.15 4.89 1.21
CA THR A 300 2.95 4.06 1.04
C THR A 300 2.99 3.52 -0.38
N GLY A 301 3.03 2.20 -0.54
CA GLY A 301 3.16 1.59 -1.85
C GLY A 301 3.73 0.18 -1.79
N HIS A 302 4.13 -0.34 -2.94
CA HIS A 302 4.73 -1.67 -3.04
C HIS A 302 6.02 -1.82 -2.22
N ILE A 303 6.11 -2.85 -1.37
CA ILE A 303 7.29 -3.07 -0.52
C ILE A 303 8.52 -3.25 -1.41
N PRO A 304 9.48 -2.31 -1.43
CA PRO A 304 10.61 -2.40 -2.34
C PRO A 304 11.47 -3.59 -1.91
N PRO A 305 11.87 -4.51 -2.81
CA PRO A 305 12.74 -5.63 -2.44
C PRO A 305 14.15 -5.06 -2.33
N ILE A 306 14.60 -4.79 -1.11
CA ILE A 306 15.89 -4.17 -0.81
C ILE A 306 16.71 -5.06 0.12
N LYS A 307 18.03 -5.04 -0.10
CA LYS A 307 18.99 -5.86 0.64
C LYS A 307 20.21 -5.01 0.98
N ASN A 308 20.45 -4.80 2.26
CA ASN A 308 21.51 -3.95 2.79
C ASN A 308 21.55 -2.57 2.10
N TYR A 309 20.38 -1.96 1.86
CA TYR A 309 20.30 -0.68 1.17
C TYR A 309 20.85 0.42 2.07
N PRO A 310 21.94 1.10 1.69
CA PRO A 310 22.55 2.12 2.52
C PRO A 310 21.72 3.41 2.43
N LEU A 311 20.86 3.64 3.42
CA LEU A 311 19.95 4.79 3.42
C LEU A 311 20.69 6.09 3.73
N LEU A 312 21.55 6.08 4.76
CA LEU A 312 22.30 7.26 5.17
C LEU A 312 23.67 6.91 5.72
N ARG A 313 24.62 7.83 5.56
CA ARG A 313 25.94 7.75 6.16
C ARG A 313 26.33 9.09 6.79
N VAL A 314 26.42 9.13 8.12
CA VAL A 314 26.67 10.38 8.88
C VAL A 314 27.79 10.21 9.91
N PRO A 315 28.64 11.23 10.15
CA PRO A 315 29.57 11.22 11.28
C PRO A 315 28.83 11.23 12.62
N ALA A 316 29.22 10.35 13.55
CA ALA A 316 28.61 10.26 14.88
C ALA A 316 28.80 11.53 15.72
N MET A 317 29.86 12.30 15.46
CA MET A 317 30.17 13.56 16.16
C MET A 317 29.08 14.64 16.05
N TYR A 318 28.14 14.51 15.12
CA TYR A 318 27.01 15.44 14.98
C TYR A 318 25.82 15.07 15.85
N LEU A 319 25.83 13.89 16.46
CA LEU A 319 24.77 13.43 17.36
C LEU A 319 25.24 13.55 18.82
N PRO A 320 24.37 13.99 19.74
CA PRO A 320 24.64 13.94 21.16
C PRO A 320 25.00 12.53 21.65
N ALA A 321 25.85 12.45 22.68
CA ALA A 321 26.04 11.20 23.40
C ALA A 321 24.71 10.72 24.01
N GLY A 322 24.50 9.40 24.00
CA GLY A 322 23.27 8.79 24.49
C GLY A 322 22.86 7.56 23.70
N THR A 323 21.69 7.04 24.06
CA THR A 323 21.07 5.88 23.42
C THR A 323 19.94 6.31 22.50
N TYR A 324 19.99 5.83 21.27
CA TYR A 324 18.99 6.02 20.23
C TYR A 324 18.40 4.66 19.89
N LYS A 325 17.10 4.60 19.59
CA LYS A 325 16.49 3.43 18.98
C LYS A 325 16.01 3.79 17.59
N ILE A 326 16.40 3.00 16.60
CA ILE A 326 16.00 3.19 15.23
C ILE A 326 15.07 2.04 14.89
N HIS A 327 13.86 2.39 14.49
CA HIS A 327 12.78 1.46 14.18
C HIS A 327 12.54 1.50 12.68
N PHE A 328 12.60 0.34 12.04
CA PHE A 328 12.13 0.17 10.67
C PHE A 328 10.92 -0.75 10.71
N ILE A 329 9.85 -0.35 10.03
CA ILE A 329 8.60 -1.09 10.05
C ILE A 329 7.98 -1.24 8.67
N ILE A 330 7.13 -2.26 8.58
CA ILE A 330 6.20 -2.51 7.48
C ILE A 330 4.82 -2.72 8.09
N ASP A 331 3.94 -1.76 7.87
CA ASP A 331 2.51 -1.86 8.14
C ASP A 331 1.80 -2.29 6.86
N LEU A 332 1.15 -3.46 6.87
CA LEU A 332 0.48 -3.99 5.68
C LEU A 332 -0.92 -3.37 5.45
N ASN A 333 -1.32 -2.37 6.24
CA ASN A 333 -2.52 -1.58 6.01
C ASN A 333 -2.14 -0.24 5.35
N PRO A 334 -2.21 -0.10 4.01
CA PRO A 334 -1.70 1.07 3.29
C PRO A 334 -2.66 2.28 3.36
N ASN A 335 -3.06 2.70 4.56
CA ASN A 335 -4.01 3.77 4.81
C ASN A 335 -3.32 5.14 5.05
N GLY A 336 -1.99 5.19 5.03
CA GLY A 336 -1.17 6.37 5.32
C GLY A 336 -0.99 6.65 6.81
N VAL A 337 -1.32 5.69 7.67
CA VAL A 337 -1.21 5.73 9.13
C VAL A 337 -0.45 4.48 9.58
N ILE A 338 0.41 4.61 10.58
CA ILE A 338 1.09 3.46 11.19
C ILE A 338 0.26 2.95 12.35
N GLU A 339 -0.31 1.76 12.22
CA GLU A 339 -1.21 1.16 13.19
C GLU A 339 -0.82 -0.31 13.44
N GLU A 340 -0.95 -0.77 14.68
CA GLU A 340 -0.71 -2.19 14.97
C GLU A 340 -1.86 -3.05 14.40
N PRO A 341 -1.56 -4.27 13.91
CA PRO A 341 -0.24 -4.94 13.94
C PRO A 341 0.64 -4.60 12.71
N TYR A 342 1.93 -4.34 12.97
CA TYR A 342 2.96 -4.16 11.94
C TYR A 342 4.17 -5.07 12.18
N PHE A 343 5.01 -5.25 11.16
CA PHE A 343 6.30 -5.92 11.27
C PHE A 343 7.39 -4.90 11.58
N GLU A 344 8.29 -5.23 12.50
CA GLU A 344 9.29 -4.29 13.01
C GLU A 344 10.63 -4.97 13.25
N ASP A 345 11.69 -4.23 12.98
CA ASP A 345 13.02 -4.46 13.56
C ASP A 345 13.56 -3.17 14.18
N VAL A 346 14.37 -3.34 15.23
CA VAL A 346 14.90 -2.24 16.03
C VAL A 346 16.39 -2.43 16.31
N VAL A 347 17.17 -1.42 15.98
CA VAL A 347 18.58 -1.33 16.35
C VAL A 347 18.80 -0.21 17.38
N GLU A 348 19.53 -0.53 18.44
CA GLU A 348 19.90 0.40 19.49
C GLU A 348 21.32 0.94 19.24
N LEU A 349 21.43 2.24 18.99
CA LEU A 349 22.71 2.93 18.84
C LEU A 349 23.10 3.65 20.13
N VAL A 350 24.31 3.40 20.60
CA VAL A 350 24.90 4.08 21.75
C VAL A 350 26.10 4.90 21.28
N ILE A 351 26.02 6.21 21.44
CA ILE A 351 27.14 7.12 21.16
C ILE A 351 27.80 7.51 22.47
N GLN A 352 29.10 7.21 22.59
CA GLN A 352 29.94 7.52 23.76
C GLN A 352 30.82 8.75 23.54
#